data_AF-A0A0S8F5M1-F1
#
_entry.id   AF-A0A0S8F5M1-F1
#
_cell.length_a   1.000
_cell.length_b   1.000
_cell.length_c   1.000
_cell.angle_alpha   90.00
_cell.angle_beta   90.00
_cell.angle_gamma   90.00
#
_symmetry.space_group_name_H-M   'P 1'
#
loop_
_entity.id
_entity.type
_entity.pdbx_description
1 polymer ?
#
loop_
_entity_poly.entity_id
_entity_poly.type
_entity_poly.pdbx_seq_one_letter_code
_entity_poly.pdbx_strand_id
1 'polypeptide(L)'
;EEFQEVSLEETTARLLTRFERSVRLAHLQALDNPAGAMRVKIDVNPMDVDGMPRLSRVPGLRDYPAFRVRDADEPRAPDNSLIMSLRVSQAAYVTVVDIGPEGSVSPLFPNPVSDQNDFYPDGRIPFGQEIRVPDSLTSSNAGFYIDYEPPPGPDTLRVFAAGDPLTAARIRDYLGRYVAWAEEGGEAPDFQDLFLPVVMPVMKEVGTALTGFGESPGSGVLEETVFGNWSASSVSFRIGD
;
A
#
# COMPACT_ATOMS: atom_id res chain seq x y z
N GLU A 1 30.96 -20.46 -21.64
CA GLU A 1 30.17 -19.96 -20.49
C GLU A 1 31.13 -19.29 -19.54
N GLU A 2 31.12 -17.96 -19.52
CA GLU A 2 31.91 -17.16 -18.60
C GLU A 2 31.11 -17.09 -17.30
N PHE A 3 31.52 -17.85 -16.29
CA PHE A 3 30.97 -17.70 -14.95
C PHE A 3 31.46 -16.36 -14.42
N GLN A 4 30.61 -15.34 -14.43
CA GLN A 4 30.86 -14.12 -13.69
C GLN A 4 31.04 -14.48 -12.21
N GLU A 5 32.26 -14.29 -11.71
CA GLU A 5 32.60 -14.46 -10.30
C GLU A 5 31.95 -13.28 -9.54
N VAL A 6 30.69 -13.47 -9.11
CA VAL A 6 29.99 -12.49 -8.28
C VAL A 6 30.73 -12.39 -6.95
N SER A 7 31.12 -11.19 -6.54
CA SER A 7 31.95 -11.04 -5.34
C SER A 7 31.16 -11.41 -4.08
N LEU A 8 31.87 -11.83 -3.02
CA LEU A 8 31.24 -12.12 -1.72
C LEU A 8 30.53 -10.88 -1.16
N GLU A 9 31.05 -9.68 -1.43
CA GLU A 9 30.45 -8.41 -1.03
C GLU A 9 29.12 -8.17 -1.76
N GLU A 10 29.07 -8.37 -3.07
CA GLU A 10 27.83 -8.27 -3.86
C GLU A 10 26.79 -9.29 -3.41
N THR A 11 27.22 -10.51 -3.10
CA THR A 11 26.34 -11.57 -2.59
C THR A 11 25.77 -11.20 -1.22
N THR A 12 26.61 -10.66 -0.34
CA THR A 12 26.21 -10.24 1.02
C THR A 12 25.24 -9.06 0.97
N ALA A 13 25.52 -8.06 0.14
CA ALA A 13 24.63 -6.92 -0.07
C ALA A 13 23.25 -7.37 -0.58
N ARG A 14 23.22 -8.24 -1.60
CA ARG A 14 21.96 -8.80 -2.14
C ARG A 14 21.17 -9.59 -1.10
N LEU A 15 21.84 -10.34 -0.22
CA LEU A 15 21.18 -11.08 0.86
C LEU A 15 20.59 -10.13 1.91
N LEU A 16 21.32 -9.08 2.27
CA LEU A 16 20.86 -8.07 3.23
C LEU A 16 19.61 -7.34 2.71
N THR A 17 19.64 -6.86 1.47
CA THR A 17 18.49 -6.19 0.83
C THR A 17 17.24 -7.10 0.80
N ARG A 18 17.42 -8.38 0.46
CA ARG A 18 16.30 -9.35 0.47
C ARG A 18 15.75 -9.60 1.88
N PHE A 19 16.63 -9.63 2.88
CA PHE A 19 16.25 -9.78 4.27
C PHE A 19 15.46 -8.55 4.76
N GLU A 20 15.95 -7.34 4.50
CA GLU A 20 15.28 -6.08 4.85
C GLU A 20 13.90 -5.98 4.22
N ARG A 21 13.79 -6.26 2.91
CA ARG A 21 12.50 -6.35 2.23
C ARG A 21 11.55 -7.34 2.92
N SER A 22 12.05 -8.51 3.29
CA SER A 22 11.23 -9.56 3.92
C SER A 22 10.72 -9.11 5.29
N VAL A 23 11.56 -8.48 6.09
CA VAL A 23 11.17 -7.88 7.38
C VAL A 23 10.12 -6.79 7.17
N ARG A 24 10.34 -5.91 6.19
CA ARG A 24 9.42 -4.80 5.91
C ARG A 24 8.03 -5.30 5.48
N LEU A 25 8.01 -6.19 4.50
CA LEU A 25 6.76 -6.81 4.04
C LEU A 25 6.04 -7.56 5.17
N ALA A 26 6.77 -8.32 6.00
CA ALA A 26 6.18 -9.03 7.13
C ALA A 26 5.54 -8.08 8.14
N HIS A 27 6.16 -6.93 8.43
CA HIS A 27 5.59 -5.91 9.29
C HIS A 27 4.27 -5.37 8.73
N LEU A 28 4.21 -5.07 7.44
CA LEU A 28 2.99 -4.57 6.82
C LEU A 28 1.92 -5.66 6.70
N GLN A 29 2.30 -6.91 6.46
CA GLN A 29 1.40 -8.08 6.45
C GLN A 29 0.81 -8.37 7.82
N ALA A 30 1.55 -8.09 8.90
CA ALA A 30 1.02 -8.18 10.26
C ALA A 30 -0.16 -7.22 10.50
N LEU A 31 -0.30 -6.18 9.67
CA LEU A 31 -1.47 -5.29 9.63
C LEU A 31 -2.68 -5.96 8.94
N ASP A 32 -2.92 -7.25 9.11
CA ASP A 32 -4.16 -7.88 8.65
C ASP A 32 -5.19 -7.84 9.79
N ASN A 33 -6.43 -7.46 9.47
CA ASN A 33 -7.55 -7.48 10.41
C ASN A 33 -8.55 -8.60 10.03
N PRO A 34 -8.29 -9.86 10.42
CA PRO A 34 -9.18 -10.97 10.09
C PRO A 34 -10.54 -10.87 10.78
N ALA A 35 -10.63 -10.12 11.89
CA ALA A 35 -11.85 -9.92 12.66
C ALA A 35 -12.81 -8.87 12.04
N GLY A 36 -12.30 -8.00 11.16
CA GLY A 36 -13.11 -7.00 10.47
C GLY A 36 -14.18 -7.65 9.57
N ALA A 37 -15.33 -7.00 9.40
CA ALA A 37 -16.37 -7.46 8.47
C ALA A 37 -16.07 -7.06 7.01
N MET A 38 -15.30 -6.00 6.80
CA MET A 38 -14.94 -5.54 5.46
C MET A 38 -13.97 -6.49 4.76
N ARG A 39 -14.12 -6.58 3.44
CA ARG A 39 -13.21 -7.27 2.54
C ARG A 39 -12.78 -6.32 1.44
N VAL A 40 -11.50 -6.34 1.13
CA VAL A 40 -10.91 -5.68 -0.04
C VAL A 40 -10.31 -6.75 -0.93
N LYS A 41 -10.59 -6.68 -2.23
CA LYS A 41 -9.98 -7.52 -3.25
C LYS A 41 -9.18 -6.64 -4.19
N ILE A 42 -7.92 -6.99 -4.34
CA ILE A 42 -6.99 -6.43 -5.32
C ILE A 42 -6.71 -7.49 -6.38
N ASP A 43 -6.64 -7.05 -7.63
CA ASP A 43 -6.17 -7.84 -8.76
C ASP A 43 -5.31 -6.93 -9.66
N VAL A 44 -4.27 -7.47 -10.27
CA VAL A 44 -3.48 -6.75 -11.28
C VAL A 44 -3.77 -7.44 -12.58
N ASN A 45 -4.52 -6.76 -13.45
CA ASN A 45 -4.97 -7.39 -14.68
C ASN A 45 -3.73 -7.72 -15.54
N PRO A 46 -3.44 -9.01 -15.79
CA PRO A 46 -2.32 -9.40 -16.61
C PRO A 46 -2.72 -9.40 -18.09
N MET A 47 -3.83 -8.78 -18.49
CA MET A 47 -4.34 -8.78 -19.86
C MET A 47 -4.41 -7.36 -20.39
N ASP A 48 -3.87 -7.09 -21.57
CA ASP A 48 -3.91 -5.76 -22.19
C ASP A 48 -5.35 -5.31 -22.54
N VAL A 49 -5.49 -4.15 -23.18
CA VAL A 49 -6.80 -3.60 -23.59
C VAL A 49 -7.54 -4.47 -24.62
N ASP A 50 -6.81 -5.36 -25.29
CA ASP A 50 -7.32 -6.28 -26.31
C ASP A 50 -7.56 -7.71 -25.75
N GLY A 51 -7.32 -7.92 -24.45
CA GLY A 51 -7.55 -9.19 -23.77
C GLY A 51 -6.47 -10.24 -24.01
N MET A 52 -5.26 -9.83 -24.42
CA MET A 52 -4.12 -10.72 -24.60
C MET A 52 -3.28 -10.82 -23.33
N PRO A 53 -2.69 -12.00 -23.01
CA PRO A 53 -1.81 -12.15 -21.84
C PRO A 53 -0.56 -11.26 -21.92
N ARG A 54 -0.39 -10.37 -20.93
CA ARG A 54 0.80 -9.56 -20.58
C ARG A 54 1.95 -10.40 -19.99
N LEU A 55 1.78 -11.73 -19.89
CA LEU A 55 2.73 -12.63 -19.26
C LEU A 55 3.84 -13.01 -20.25
N SER A 56 5.04 -12.48 -20.02
CA SER A 56 6.25 -13.16 -20.49
C SER A 56 6.66 -14.13 -19.39
N ARG A 57 6.57 -15.44 -19.64
CA ARG A 57 7.23 -16.41 -18.75
C ARG A 57 8.73 -16.19 -18.87
N VAL A 58 9.29 -15.45 -17.92
CA VAL A 58 10.72 -15.42 -17.66
C VAL A 58 11.17 -16.81 -17.19
N PRO A 59 12.10 -17.49 -17.90
CA PRO A 59 12.64 -18.76 -17.44
C PRO A 59 13.53 -18.54 -16.20
N GLY A 60 13.12 -19.03 -15.02
CA GLY A 60 14.02 -19.11 -13.86
C GLY A 60 13.41 -18.86 -12.48
N LEU A 61 12.21 -18.29 -12.36
CA LEU A 61 11.52 -18.11 -11.08
C LEU A 61 10.08 -18.62 -11.18
N ARG A 62 9.72 -19.59 -10.33
CA ARG A 62 8.50 -20.39 -10.48
C ARG A 62 7.26 -19.82 -9.79
N ASP A 63 7.38 -18.78 -8.95
CA ASP A 63 6.35 -18.49 -7.94
C ASP A 63 5.56 -17.17 -8.14
N TYR A 64 5.95 -16.31 -9.09
CA TYR A 64 5.23 -15.06 -9.39
C TYR A 64 5.07 -14.85 -10.90
N PRO A 65 3.94 -14.23 -11.36
CA PRO A 65 3.86 -13.77 -12.74
C PRO A 65 4.94 -12.71 -12.98
N ALA A 66 5.69 -12.86 -14.06
CA ALA A 66 6.68 -11.89 -14.50
C ALA A 66 6.08 -11.00 -15.60
N PHE A 67 6.32 -9.70 -15.48
CA PHE A 67 5.86 -8.69 -16.42
C PHE A 67 7.05 -8.00 -17.09
N ARG A 68 6.92 -7.74 -18.38
CA ARG A 68 7.89 -6.92 -19.12
C ARG A 68 7.91 -5.52 -18.52
N VAL A 69 9.10 -4.95 -18.45
CA VAL A 69 9.36 -3.61 -17.93
C VAL A 69 9.57 -2.67 -19.11
N ARG A 70 9.07 -1.44 -18.98
CA ARG A 70 9.39 -0.38 -19.94
C ARG A 70 10.85 0.05 -19.79
N ASP A 71 11.51 0.34 -20.90
CA ASP A 71 12.76 1.10 -20.84
C ASP A 71 12.48 2.57 -20.45
N ALA A 72 13.50 3.27 -19.92
CA ALA A 72 13.33 4.65 -19.44
C ALA A 72 12.72 5.59 -20.49
N ASP A 73 13.11 5.39 -21.75
CA ASP A 73 12.69 6.17 -22.92
C ASP A 73 11.48 5.56 -23.66
N GLU A 74 10.97 4.40 -23.21
CA GLU A 74 9.83 3.74 -23.83
C GLU A 74 8.50 4.37 -23.33
N PRO A 75 7.56 4.70 -24.24
CA PRO A 75 6.25 5.18 -23.83
C PRO A 75 5.49 4.07 -23.08
N ARG A 76 4.61 4.51 -22.18
CA ARG A 76 3.68 3.61 -21.49
C ARG A 76 2.73 2.97 -22.49
N ALA A 77 2.62 1.67 -22.41
CA ALA A 77 1.79 0.85 -23.27
C ALA A 77 1.20 -0.31 -22.45
N PRO A 78 0.08 -0.90 -22.92
CA PRO A 78 -0.57 -2.01 -22.21
C PRO A 78 0.32 -3.24 -21.94
N ASP A 79 1.42 -3.39 -22.68
CA ASP A 79 2.37 -4.51 -22.58
C ASP A 79 3.53 -4.24 -21.61
N ASN A 80 3.75 -3.00 -21.17
CA ASN A 80 4.87 -2.61 -20.30
C ASN A 80 4.48 -1.79 -19.05
N SER A 81 3.17 -1.54 -18.83
CA SER A 81 2.62 -0.86 -17.65
C SER A 81 1.43 -1.61 -17.04
N LEU A 82 1.27 -1.52 -15.72
CA LEU A 82 0.20 -2.21 -14.99
C LEU A 82 -1.01 -1.33 -14.69
N ILE A 83 -2.18 -1.99 -14.62
CA ILE A 83 -3.40 -1.43 -14.05
C ILE A 83 -3.89 -2.39 -12.98
N MET A 84 -4.10 -1.87 -11.78
CA MET A 84 -4.72 -2.61 -10.68
C MET A 84 -6.24 -2.39 -10.70
N SER A 85 -6.98 -3.48 -10.54
CA SER A 85 -8.41 -3.49 -10.24
C SER A 85 -8.62 -3.67 -8.74
N LEU A 86 -9.51 -2.86 -8.18
CA LEU A 86 -9.79 -2.84 -6.76
C LEU A 86 -11.30 -2.91 -6.50
N ARG A 87 -11.72 -3.75 -5.56
CA ARG A 87 -13.12 -3.86 -5.12
C ARG A 87 -13.21 -3.95 -3.61
N VAL A 88 -14.17 -3.23 -3.04
CA VAL A 88 -14.48 -3.23 -1.61
C VAL A 88 -15.87 -3.77 -1.34
N SER A 89 -16.05 -4.50 -0.24
CA SER A 89 -17.33 -5.11 0.15
C SER A 89 -18.35 -4.13 0.73
N GLN A 90 -17.96 -2.87 0.93
CA GLN A 90 -18.75 -1.75 1.41
C GLN A 90 -18.03 -0.45 1.01
N ALA A 91 -18.69 0.70 1.09
CA ALA A 91 -18.02 1.98 0.84
C ALA A 91 -16.86 2.15 1.83
N ALA A 92 -15.70 2.59 1.35
CA ALA A 92 -14.48 2.59 2.13
C ALA A 92 -13.53 3.72 1.70
N TYR A 93 -12.64 4.08 2.60
CA TYR A 93 -11.46 4.89 2.35
C TYR A 93 -10.29 3.96 2.15
N VAL A 94 -9.71 3.99 0.95
CA VAL A 94 -8.61 3.13 0.59
C VAL A 94 -7.28 3.86 0.66
N THR A 95 -6.24 3.12 1.03
CA THR A 95 -4.84 3.53 0.91
C THR A 95 -4.08 2.42 0.16
N VAL A 96 -3.38 2.77 -0.91
CA VAL A 96 -2.55 1.87 -1.72
C VAL A 96 -1.10 2.23 -1.48
N VAL A 97 -0.29 1.20 -1.25
CA VAL A 97 1.14 1.32 -0.98
C VAL A 97 1.89 0.32 -1.85
N ASP A 98 2.99 0.76 -2.43
CA ASP A 98 3.94 -0.07 -3.16
C ASP A 98 5.09 -0.51 -2.26
N ILE A 99 5.58 -1.74 -2.47
CA ILE A 99 6.68 -2.32 -1.70
C ILE A 99 7.68 -2.92 -2.66
N GLY A 100 8.67 -2.09 -3.02
CA GLY A 100 9.58 -2.37 -4.11
C GLY A 100 10.53 -3.56 -3.85
N PRO A 101 11.33 -3.93 -4.87
CA PRO A 101 12.28 -5.04 -4.82
C PRO A 101 13.36 -4.94 -3.74
N GLU A 102 13.66 -3.74 -3.28
CA GLU A 102 14.60 -3.48 -2.18
C GLU A 102 13.89 -3.20 -0.84
N GLY A 103 12.56 -3.34 -0.83
CA GLY A 103 11.73 -3.03 0.33
C GLY A 103 11.51 -1.55 0.56
N SER A 104 11.77 -0.68 -0.42
CA SER A 104 11.25 0.69 -0.40
C SER A 104 9.73 0.65 -0.27
N VAL A 105 9.16 1.57 0.50
CA VAL A 105 7.72 1.65 0.71
C VAL A 105 7.22 3.01 0.24
N SER A 106 6.30 2.99 -0.72
CA SER A 106 5.85 4.21 -1.40
C SER A 106 4.31 4.29 -1.37
N PRO A 107 3.72 5.23 -0.62
CA PRO A 107 2.28 5.48 -0.69
C PRO A 107 1.91 5.99 -2.09
N LEU A 108 1.03 5.27 -2.79
CA LEU A 108 0.63 5.61 -4.16
C LEU A 108 -0.72 6.35 -4.21
N PHE A 109 -1.66 5.99 -3.34
CA PHE A 109 -3.03 6.50 -3.38
C PHE A 109 -3.70 6.49 -1.99
N PRO A 110 -4.53 7.48 -1.63
CA PRO A 110 -4.70 8.76 -2.34
C PRO A 110 -3.42 9.59 -2.30
N ASN A 111 -3.32 10.54 -3.22
CA ASN A 111 -2.22 11.49 -3.29
C ASN A 111 -2.73 12.88 -3.69
N PRO A 112 -1.92 13.95 -3.54
CA PRO A 112 -2.37 15.31 -3.84
C PRO A 112 -2.89 15.50 -5.28
N VAL A 113 -2.37 14.75 -6.25
CA VAL A 113 -2.80 14.84 -7.65
C VAL A 113 -4.17 14.17 -7.84
N SER A 114 -4.40 12.99 -7.25
CA SER A 114 -5.72 12.34 -7.29
C SER A 114 -6.79 13.21 -6.64
N ASP A 115 -6.48 13.86 -5.52
CA ASP A 115 -7.41 14.75 -4.83
C ASP A 115 -7.70 16.03 -5.65
N GLN A 116 -6.67 16.63 -6.25
CA GLN A 116 -6.84 17.79 -7.14
C GLN A 116 -7.69 17.46 -8.37
N ASN A 117 -7.60 16.24 -8.88
CA ASN A 117 -8.37 15.77 -10.04
C ASN A 117 -9.78 15.27 -9.68
N ASP A 118 -10.21 15.36 -8.40
CA ASP A 118 -11.45 14.77 -7.89
C ASP A 118 -11.57 13.25 -8.18
N PHE A 119 -10.41 12.58 -8.30
CA PHE A 119 -10.31 11.16 -8.56
C PHE A 119 -10.34 10.40 -7.25
N TYR A 120 -11.55 10.06 -6.79
CA TYR A 120 -11.80 9.39 -5.50
C TYR A 120 -11.11 10.14 -4.34
N PRO A 121 -11.52 11.38 -4.05
CA PRO A 121 -10.89 12.24 -3.04
C PRO A 121 -10.79 11.54 -1.68
N ASP A 122 -9.68 11.74 -0.99
CA ASP A 122 -9.32 11.06 0.26
C ASP A 122 -9.33 9.52 0.14
N GLY A 123 -9.24 8.99 -1.08
CA GLY A 123 -9.30 7.55 -1.36
C GLY A 123 -10.68 6.94 -1.18
N ARG A 124 -11.74 7.74 -1.19
CA ARG A 124 -13.10 7.28 -0.90
C ARG A 124 -13.70 6.55 -2.12
N ILE A 125 -13.92 5.25 -1.98
CA ILE A 125 -14.44 4.36 -3.03
C ILE A 125 -15.85 3.87 -2.66
N PRO A 126 -16.82 3.91 -3.60
CA PRO A 126 -18.17 3.40 -3.38
C PRO A 126 -18.23 1.87 -3.32
N PHE A 127 -19.22 1.33 -2.63
CA PHE A 127 -19.52 -0.10 -2.64
C PHE A 127 -19.92 -0.60 -4.04
N GLY A 128 -19.55 -1.84 -4.36
CA GLY A 128 -20.10 -2.59 -5.50
C GLY A 128 -19.51 -2.22 -6.85
N GLN A 129 -18.56 -1.27 -6.88
CA GLN A 129 -17.82 -0.90 -8.08
C GLN A 129 -16.42 -1.49 -8.03
N GLU A 130 -16.00 -2.06 -9.15
CA GLU A 130 -14.59 -2.33 -9.40
C GLU A 130 -13.98 -1.07 -9.99
N ILE A 131 -12.95 -0.55 -9.33
CA ILE A 131 -12.25 0.64 -9.78
C ILE A 131 -10.89 0.25 -10.34
N ARG A 132 -10.36 1.06 -11.24
CA ARG A 132 -9.01 0.93 -11.77
C ARG A 132 -8.14 2.03 -11.17
N VAL A 133 -6.99 1.66 -10.64
CA VAL A 133 -6.01 2.61 -10.11
C VAL A 133 -4.61 2.13 -10.54
N PRO A 134 -3.87 2.87 -11.39
CA PRO A 134 -4.31 4.07 -12.09
C PRO A 134 -5.47 3.80 -13.05
N ASP A 135 -6.22 4.86 -13.40
CA ASP A 135 -7.38 4.78 -14.29
C ASP A 135 -7.01 4.77 -15.78
N SER A 136 -5.79 5.18 -16.13
CA SER A 136 -5.28 5.24 -17.50
C SER A 136 -3.77 5.06 -17.56
N LEU A 137 -3.26 4.58 -18.70
CA LEU A 137 -1.82 4.45 -18.98
C LEU A 137 -1.20 5.69 -19.62
N THR A 138 -2.02 6.66 -20.07
CA THR A 138 -1.54 7.86 -20.78
C THR A 138 -1.80 9.14 -20.00
N SER A 139 -2.97 9.25 -19.39
CA SER A 139 -3.41 10.42 -18.62
C SER A 139 -4.18 9.95 -17.38
N SER A 140 -3.42 9.50 -16.39
CA SER A 140 -3.95 9.00 -15.12
C SER A 140 -4.46 10.16 -14.26
N ASN A 141 -5.77 10.19 -13.98
CA ASN A 141 -6.33 11.11 -12.99
C ASN A 141 -5.89 10.69 -11.58
N ALA A 142 -5.53 9.42 -11.38
CA ALA A 142 -4.96 8.92 -10.12
C ALA A 142 -3.61 9.58 -9.78
N GLY A 143 -2.93 10.21 -10.74
CA GLY A 143 -1.72 10.99 -10.48
C GLY A 143 -0.44 10.17 -10.28
N PHE A 144 -0.55 8.85 -10.38
CA PHE A 144 0.58 7.93 -10.43
C PHE A 144 0.37 6.90 -11.52
N TYR A 145 1.40 6.10 -11.76
CA TYR A 145 1.35 4.91 -12.59
C TYR A 145 1.94 3.75 -11.79
N ILE A 146 1.44 2.53 -11.99
CA ILE A 146 2.14 1.33 -11.52
C ILE A 146 3.15 0.99 -12.63
N ASP A 147 4.15 1.86 -12.73
CA ASP A 147 5.32 1.59 -13.52
C ASP A 147 6.44 1.15 -12.60
N TYR A 148 7.33 0.38 -13.18
CA TYR A 148 8.43 -0.20 -12.45
C TYR A 148 9.65 0.73 -12.45
N GLU A 149 10.24 0.90 -11.27
CA GLU A 149 11.54 1.56 -11.08
C GLU A 149 12.62 0.50 -10.84
N PRO A 150 13.80 0.58 -11.49
CA PRO A 150 14.91 -0.33 -11.24
C PRO A 150 15.32 -0.37 -9.74
N PRO A 151 15.80 -1.51 -9.23
CA PRO A 151 16.16 -2.73 -9.94
C PRO A 151 15.00 -3.73 -10.16
N PRO A 152 15.10 -4.66 -11.13
CA PRO A 152 14.11 -5.71 -11.32
C PRO A 152 14.04 -6.66 -10.12
N GLY A 153 12.84 -7.11 -9.78
CA GLY A 153 12.63 -8.04 -8.67
C GLY A 153 11.18 -8.17 -8.21
N PRO A 154 10.96 -8.77 -7.02
CA PRO A 154 9.62 -8.96 -6.48
C PRO A 154 9.06 -7.66 -5.92
N ASP A 155 7.86 -7.31 -6.37
CA ASP A 155 7.15 -6.11 -5.95
C ASP A 155 5.77 -6.48 -5.40
N THR A 156 5.22 -5.64 -4.54
CA THR A 156 3.98 -5.92 -3.81
C THR A 156 3.17 -4.66 -3.60
N LEU A 157 2.02 -4.62 -4.26
CA LEU A 157 0.98 -3.65 -3.93
C LEU A 157 0.19 -4.14 -2.73
N ARG A 158 0.09 -3.30 -1.70
CA ARG A 158 -0.73 -3.54 -0.53
C ARG A 158 -1.79 -2.46 -0.41
N VAL A 159 -3.02 -2.91 -0.20
CA VAL A 159 -4.20 -2.05 -0.13
C VAL A 159 -4.84 -2.20 1.22
N PHE A 160 -5.01 -1.09 1.91
CA PHE A 160 -5.80 -0.96 3.11
C PHE A 160 -7.14 -0.34 2.76
N ALA A 161 -8.23 -0.91 3.25
CA ALA A 161 -9.56 -0.32 3.18
C ALA A 161 -10.05 -0.07 4.60
N ALA A 162 -10.56 1.13 4.88
CA ALA A 162 -11.15 1.53 6.15
C ALA A 162 -12.60 2.00 5.94
N GLY A 163 -13.52 1.57 6.81
CA GLY A 163 -14.94 1.92 6.71
C GLY A 163 -15.24 3.37 7.09
N ASP A 164 -14.30 4.03 7.78
CA ASP A 164 -14.45 5.40 8.26
C ASP A 164 -13.16 6.23 8.03
N PRO A 165 -13.27 7.57 7.93
CA PRO A 165 -12.12 8.44 7.65
C PRO A 165 -11.07 8.44 8.78
N LEU A 166 -11.48 8.25 10.04
CA LEU A 166 -10.58 8.31 11.19
C LEU A 166 -9.63 7.11 11.17
N THR A 167 -10.15 5.91 10.97
CA THR A 167 -9.35 4.69 10.79
C THR A 167 -8.42 4.82 9.58
N ALA A 168 -8.91 5.38 8.47
CA ALA A 168 -8.09 5.63 7.28
C ALA A 168 -6.91 6.58 7.56
N ALA A 169 -7.18 7.68 8.28
CA ALA A 169 -6.16 8.65 8.67
C ALA A 169 -5.10 8.03 9.59
N ARG A 170 -5.49 7.17 10.54
CA ARG A 170 -4.55 6.44 11.41
C ARG A 170 -3.66 5.49 10.63
N ILE A 171 -4.24 4.75 9.68
CA ILE A 171 -3.47 3.87 8.78
C ILE A 171 -2.44 4.69 7.99
N ARG A 172 -2.84 5.86 7.45
CA ARG A 172 -1.93 6.74 6.70
C ARG A 172 -0.83 7.35 7.57
N ASP A 173 -1.14 7.77 8.80
CA ASP A 173 -0.15 8.24 9.76
C ASP A 173 0.89 7.15 10.09
N TYR A 174 0.41 5.94 10.39
CA TYR A 174 1.28 4.80 10.63
C TYR A 174 2.19 4.52 9.43
N LEU A 175 1.62 4.51 8.21
CA LEU A 175 2.39 4.32 6.99
C LEU A 175 3.42 5.44 6.78
N GLY A 176 3.09 6.69 7.09
CA GLY A 176 4.05 7.80 7.02
C GLY A 176 5.24 7.60 7.97
N ARG A 177 4.98 7.21 9.22
CA ARG A 177 6.05 6.86 10.18
C ARG A 177 6.85 5.63 9.74
N TYR A 178 6.18 4.67 9.14
CA TYR A 178 6.80 3.47 8.59
C TYR A 178 7.76 3.79 7.44
N VAL A 179 7.36 4.66 6.51
CA VAL A 179 8.21 5.12 5.41
C VAL A 179 9.44 5.84 5.96
N ALA A 180 9.25 6.78 6.90
CA ALA A 180 10.36 7.46 7.56
C ALA A 180 11.34 6.48 8.22
N TRP A 181 10.82 5.46 8.93
CA TRP A 181 11.65 4.40 9.50
C TRP A 181 12.39 3.58 8.42
N ALA A 182 11.73 3.26 7.31
CA ALA A 182 12.33 2.49 6.24
C ALA A 182 13.49 3.25 5.55
N GLU A 183 13.40 4.57 5.46
CA GLU A 183 14.41 5.44 4.83
C GLU A 183 15.53 5.85 5.79
N GLU A 184 15.19 6.24 7.02
CA GLU A 184 16.12 6.85 7.97
C GLU A 184 16.68 5.85 9.01
N GLY A 185 16.06 4.68 9.13
CA GLY A 185 16.35 3.69 10.17
C GLY A 185 15.77 4.08 11.54
N GLY A 186 16.11 3.31 12.58
CA GLY A 186 15.64 3.54 13.96
C GLY A 186 14.66 2.47 14.47
N GLU A 187 13.83 2.84 15.44
CA GLU A 187 12.82 1.95 16.01
C GLU A 187 11.61 1.86 15.06
N ALA A 188 11.22 0.62 14.72
CA ALA A 188 10.07 0.39 13.85
C ALA A 188 8.78 0.83 14.56
N PRO A 189 7.82 1.45 13.87
CA PRO A 189 6.56 1.84 14.49
C PRO A 189 5.80 0.60 14.98
N ASP A 190 5.37 0.63 16.24
CA ASP A 190 4.63 -0.48 16.84
C ASP A 190 3.25 -0.54 16.19
N PHE A 191 2.80 -1.75 15.87
CA PHE A 191 1.42 -1.99 15.47
C PHE A 191 0.42 -1.39 16.46
N GLN A 192 0.75 -1.41 17.75
CA GLN A 192 -0.05 -0.78 18.81
C GLN A 192 -0.29 0.71 18.57
N ASP A 193 0.58 1.40 17.83
CA ASP A 193 0.45 2.82 17.53
C ASP A 193 -0.74 3.13 16.60
N LEU A 194 -1.21 2.16 15.80
CA LEU A 194 -2.48 2.32 15.06
C LEU A 194 -3.68 2.48 15.99
N PHE A 195 -3.55 2.02 17.23
CA PHE A 195 -4.62 1.95 18.22
C PHE A 195 -4.48 3.02 19.31
N LEU A 196 -3.36 3.75 19.35
CA LEU A 196 -3.21 4.89 20.24
C LEU A 196 -4.10 6.06 19.77
N PRO A 197 -4.77 6.77 20.69
CA PRO A 197 -5.52 7.96 20.32
C PRO A 197 -4.56 9.02 19.78
N VAL A 198 -4.82 9.51 18.56
CA VAL A 198 -4.18 10.72 18.04
C VAL A 198 -4.60 11.86 18.96
N VAL A 199 -3.69 12.32 19.82
CA VAL A 199 -3.85 13.62 20.49
C VAL A 199 -3.62 14.66 19.41
N MET A 200 -4.67 14.98 18.65
CA MET A 200 -4.62 16.18 17.81
C MET A 200 -4.37 17.36 18.76
N PRO A 201 -3.45 18.29 18.44
CA PRO A 201 -3.44 19.57 19.11
C PRO A 201 -4.75 20.26 18.72
N VAL A 202 -5.78 20.09 19.55
CA VAL A 202 -6.98 20.90 19.47
C VAL A 202 -6.48 22.33 19.58
N MET A 203 -6.63 23.07 18.49
CA MET A 203 -6.37 24.50 18.42
C MET A 203 -6.93 25.14 19.69
N LYS A 204 -6.01 25.77 20.41
CA LYS A 204 -6.21 26.36 21.72
C LYS A 204 -7.11 27.58 21.60
N GLU A 205 -8.41 27.40 21.38
CA GLU A 205 -9.36 28.52 21.38
C GLU A 205 -10.84 28.10 21.52
N VAL A 206 -11.20 27.42 22.61
CA VAL A 206 -12.48 27.62 23.32
C VAL A 206 -12.18 27.28 24.79
N GLY A 207 -11.96 28.24 25.68
CA GLY A 207 -13.05 28.98 26.30
C GLY A 207 -13.66 28.14 27.43
N THR A 208 -13.07 28.25 28.63
CA THR A 208 -13.69 28.05 29.95
C THR A 208 -15.14 27.51 29.98
N ALA A 209 -15.30 26.24 30.34
CA ALA A 209 -16.31 25.75 31.30
C ALA A 209 -16.28 24.22 31.33
N LEU A 210 -15.94 23.65 32.49
CA LEU A 210 -16.64 22.54 33.16
C LEU A 210 -15.77 22.04 34.31
N THR A 211 -15.84 22.77 35.42
CA THR A 211 -15.63 22.21 36.75
C THR A 211 -16.84 21.32 37.08
N GLY A 212 -16.60 20.06 37.42
CA GLY A 212 -17.57 19.26 38.17
C GLY A 212 -17.88 17.90 37.56
N PHE A 213 -18.01 16.93 38.47
CA PHE A 213 -18.43 15.53 38.30
C PHE A 213 -17.32 14.54 37.98
N GLY A 214 -16.80 13.97 39.08
CA GLY A 214 -16.23 12.64 39.06
C GLY A 214 -17.34 11.62 38.81
N GLU A 215 -17.12 10.80 37.80
CA GLU A 215 -17.60 9.43 37.69
C GLU A 215 -16.52 8.70 36.90
N SER A 216 -16.03 7.60 37.45
CA SER A 216 -15.15 6.67 36.75
C SER A 216 -15.92 6.10 35.57
N PRO A 217 -15.49 6.25 34.30
CA PRO A 217 -16.20 5.61 33.21
C PRO A 217 -16.02 4.10 33.37
N GLY A 218 -17.15 3.41 33.54
CA GLY A 218 -17.21 1.97 33.67
C GLY A 218 -16.53 1.26 32.50
N SER A 219 -15.96 0.12 32.84
CA SER A 219 -15.27 -0.85 31.99
C SER A 219 -16.19 -1.56 30.98
N GLY A 220 -17.08 -0.83 30.29
CA GLY A 220 -18.17 -1.42 29.51
C GLY A 220 -18.38 -0.90 28.09
N VAL A 221 -17.57 0.05 27.60
CA VAL A 221 -17.79 0.66 26.25
C VAL A 221 -16.49 0.83 25.44
N LEU A 222 -15.33 0.36 25.93
CA LEU A 222 -14.04 0.54 25.26
C LEU A 222 -13.55 -0.68 24.44
N GLU A 223 -14.27 -1.80 24.46
CA GLU A 223 -13.88 -2.99 23.67
C GLU A 223 -14.38 -2.97 22.22
N GLU A 224 -15.42 -2.18 21.91
CA GLU A 224 -15.93 -2.08 20.53
C GLU A 224 -15.15 -1.06 19.67
N THR A 225 -14.28 -0.26 20.28
CA THR A 225 -13.60 0.87 19.63
C THR A 225 -12.15 0.58 19.19
N VAL A 226 -11.67 -0.66 19.33
CA VAL A 226 -10.34 -1.08 18.84
C VAL A 226 -10.43 -1.92 17.56
N PHE A 227 -11.62 -2.40 17.20
CA PHE A 227 -11.88 -3.07 15.93
C PHE A 227 -12.60 -2.13 14.97
N GLY A 228 -11.89 -1.11 14.48
CA GLY A 228 -12.36 -0.36 13.31
C GLY A 228 -12.71 -1.33 12.18
N ASN A 229 -13.77 -1.06 11.43
CA ASN A 229 -14.14 -1.90 10.29
C ASN A 229 -13.14 -1.62 9.15
N TRP A 230 -12.01 -2.33 9.13
CA TRP A 230 -10.96 -2.19 8.13
C TRP A 230 -10.42 -3.55 7.69
N SER A 231 -9.76 -3.61 6.54
CA SER A 231 -9.15 -4.83 5.99
C SER A 231 -7.96 -4.47 5.12
N ALA A 232 -7.03 -5.41 4.94
CA ALA A 232 -5.94 -5.27 3.99
C ALA A 232 -5.89 -6.45 3.02
N SER A 233 -5.35 -6.22 1.84
CA SER A 233 -5.05 -7.26 0.85
C SER A 233 -3.81 -6.88 0.05
N SER A 234 -3.15 -7.88 -0.52
CA SER A 234 -1.91 -7.68 -1.26
C SER A 234 -1.90 -8.51 -2.52
N VAL A 235 -1.21 -8.01 -3.54
CA VAL A 235 -0.84 -8.76 -4.74
C VAL A 235 0.66 -8.59 -4.94
N SER A 236 1.34 -9.71 -5.17
CA SER A 236 2.77 -9.72 -5.43
C SER A 236 3.02 -10.23 -6.85
N PHE A 237 3.95 -9.58 -7.52
CA PHE A 237 4.34 -9.87 -8.88
C PHE A 237 5.84 -9.65 -9.05
N ARG A 238 6.40 -10.12 -10.16
CA ARG A 238 7.80 -9.90 -10.50
C ARG A 238 7.90 -8.92 -11.67
N ILE A 239 8.85 -8.02 -11.51
CA ILE A 239 9.25 -6.99 -12.44
C ILE A 239 10.56 -7.40 -13.10
N GLY A 240 10.62 -7.38 -14.42
CA GLY A 240 11.87 -7.56 -15.17
C GLY A 240 12.05 -8.96 -15.72
N ASP A 241 13.11 -9.09 -16.51
CA ASP A 241 13.53 -10.35 -17.15
C ASP A 241 13.92 -11.48 -16.18
#